data_AF-A0A944SY51-F1
#
_entry.id   AF-A0A944SY51-F1
#
_cell.length_a   1.000
_cell.length_b   1.000
_cell.length_c   1.000
_cell.angle_alpha   90.00
_cell.angle_beta   90.00
_cell.angle_gamma   90.00
#
_symmetry.space_group_name_H-M   'P 1'
#
loop_
_entity.id
_entity.type
_entity.pdbx_description
1 polymer ?
#
loop_
_entity_poly.entity_id
_entity_poly.type
_entity_poly.pdbx_seq_one_letter_code
_entity_poly.pdbx_strand_id
1 'polypeptide(L)'
;MHTPIVYINGLFWSIDKATVSVLDRGFTYGDGLFETMRSYSGKIFKLECHLERLLQSARSIFIDLPMTKNEIRSAINASIRLNRLPNSIVRITITRGK
;
A
#
# COMPACT_ATOMS: atom_id res chain seq x y z
N MET A 1 -20.90 12.84 0.43
CA MET A 1 -19.53 12.71 -0.10
C MET A 1 -19.01 11.33 0.26
N HIS A 2 -18.40 10.60 -0.68
CA HIS A 2 -17.79 9.30 -0.37
C HIS A 2 -16.43 9.55 0.28
N THR A 3 -16.28 9.19 1.55
CA THR A 3 -15.00 9.30 2.26
C THR A 3 -14.06 8.20 1.76
N PRO A 4 -12.87 8.55 1.23
CA PRO A 4 -11.90 7.54 0.80
C PRO A 4 -11.55 6.56 1.91
N ILE A 5 -11.35 5.30 1.54
CA ILE A 5 -10.92 4.23 2.42
C ILE A 5 -9.46 3.91 2.15
N VAL A 6 -8.65 3.81 3.20
CA VAL A 6 -7.24 3.43 3.12
C VAL A 6 -6.97 2.18 3.94
N TYR A 7 -5.99 1.39 3.51
CA TYR A 7 -5.54 0.20 4.22
C TYR A 7 -4.28 0.51 5.01
N ILE A 8 -4.31 0.28 6.32
CA ILE A 8 -3.17 0.49 7.23
C ILE A 8 -3.04 -0.75 8.11
N ASN A 9 -1.90 -1.43 8.01
CA ASN A 9 -1.47 -2.52 8.91
C ASN A 9 -2.54 -3.59 9.20
N GLY A 10 -3.26 -4.08 8.17
CA GLY A 10 -4.28 -5.12 8.34
C GLY A 10 -5.72 -4.63 8.26
N LEU A 11 -5.95 -3.32 8.42
CA LEU A 11 -7.29 -2.76 8.63
C LEU A 11 -7.62 -1.66 7.63
N PHE A 12 -8.90 -1.55 7.30
CA PHE A 12 -9.43 -0.46 6.49
C PHE A 12 -9.94 0.67 7.37
N TRP A 13 -9.54 1.89 7.03
CA TRP A 13 -9.89 3.11 7.74
C TRP A 13 -10.52 4.10 6.78
N SER A 14 -11.49 4.88 7.25
CA SER A 14 -11.85 6.11 6.57
C SER A 14 -10.68 7.10 6.68
N ILE A 15 -10.39 7.84 5.61
CA ILE A 15 -9.20 8.70 5.53
C ILE A 15 -9.12 9.72 6.68
N ASP A 16 -10.27 10.18 7.19
CA ASP A 16 -10.39 11.10 8.33
C ASP A 16 -9.95 10.48 9.67
N LYS A 17 -9.95 9.15 9.80
CA LYS A 17 -9.54 8.41 11.00
C LYS A 17 -8.19 7.71 10.84
N ALA A 18 -7.65 7.71 9.63
CA ALA A 18 -6.40 7.06 9.29
C ALA A 18 -5.23 7.81 9.94
N THR A 19 -4.46 7.12 10.77
CA THR A 19 -3.29 7.70 11.45
C THR A 19 -2.08 6.78 11.35
N VAL A 20 -0.92 7.40 11.40
CA VAL A 20 0.40 6.75 11.49
C VAL A 20 1.20 7.46 12.57
N SER A 21 2.18 6.79 13.17
CA SER A 21 2.96 7.38 14.24
C SER A 21 3.95 8.41 13.70
N VAL A 22 4.07 9.56 14.37
CA VAL A 22 5.13 10.55 14.08
C VAL A 22 6.55 10.02 14.32
N LEU A 23 6.68 8.94 15.10
CA LEU A 23 7.95 8.26 15.39
C LEU A 23 8.30 7.20 14.34
N ASP A 24 7.44 6.98 13.34
CA ASP A 24 7.74 6.04 12.27
C ASP A 24 8.99 6.49 11.50
N ARG A 25 9.92 5.56 11.28
CA ARG A 25 11.21 5.80 10.61
C ARG A 25 11.07 6.24 9.17
N GLY A 26 9.93 5.96 8.53
CA GLY A 26 9.58 6.54 7.24
C GLY A 26 9.41 8.06 7.30
N PHE A 27 8.92 8.60 8.42
CA PHE A 27 8.83 10.05 8.64
C PHE A 27 10.13 10.64 9.17
N THR A 28 10.78 9.99 10.13
CA THR A 28 11.95 10.56 10.81
C THR A 28 13.26 10.42 10.03
N TYR A 29 13.38 9.38 9.17
CA TYR A 29 14.61 9.09 8.43
C TYR A 29 14.40 8.82 6.93
N GLY A 30 13.16 8.88 6.44
CA GLY A 30 12.85 8.48 5.06
C GLY A 30 13.03 6.98 4.81
N ASP A 31 13.01 6.17 5.87
CA ASP A 31 13.36 4.75 5.85
C ASP A 31 12.16 3.89 5.42
N GLY A 32 12.08 3.65 4.11
CA GLY A 32 11.01 2.87 3.50
C GLY A 32 11.06 2.82 1.98
N LEU A 33 10.00 2.28 1.39
CA LEU A 33 9.79 2.19 -0.05
C LEU A 33 8.32 2.42 -0.40
N PHE A 34 8.05 2.67 -1.69
CA PHE A 34 6.68 2.77 -2.18
C PHE A 34 6.55 2.23 -3.60
N GLU A 35 5.33 1.84 -3.96
CA GLU A 35 4.95 1.56 -5.34
C GLU A 35 3.80 2.49 -5.73
N THR A 36 3.83 2.98 -6.96
CA THR A 36 2.73 3.72 -7.57
C THR A 36 2.24 2.96 -8.79
N MET A 37 0.97 2.58 -8.78
CA MET A 37 0.35 1.70 -9.76
C MET A 37 -0.89 2.35 -10.36
N ARG A 38 -1.18 2.05 -11.62
CA ARG A 38 -2.39 2.54 -12.29
C ARG A 38 -3.41 1.41 -12.41
N SER A 39 -4.64 1.69 -12.03
CA SER A 39 -5.79 0.82 -12.28
C SER A 39 -6.54 1.26 -13.53
N TYR A 40 -7.02 0.26 -14.28
CA TYR A 40 -7.92 0.41 -15.41
C TYR A 40 -9.06 -0.58 -15.22
N SER A 41 -10.31 -0.09 -15.26
CA SER A 41 -11.50 -0.93 -15.08
C SER A 41 -11.42 -1.85 -13.84
N GLY A 42 -10.86 -1.34 -12.74
CA GLY A 42 -10.72 -2.05 -11.47
C GLY A 42 -9.53 -3.02 -11.38
N LYS A 43 -8.69 -3.12 -12.42
CA LYS A 43 -7.51 -3.99 -12.45
C LYS A 43 -6.23 -3.18 -12.52
N ILE A 44 -5.23 -3.54 -11.72
CA ILE A 44 -3.90 -2.93 -11.78
C ILE A 44 -3.14 -3.42 -13.00
N PHE A 45 -2.60 -2.49 -13.79
CA PHE A 45 -1.71 -2.81 -14.90
C PHE A 45 -0.40 -3.41 -14.37
N LYS A 46 -0.01 -4.58 -14.87
CA LYS A 46 1.21 -5.31 -14.48
C LYS A 46 1.38 -5.49 -12.95
N LEU A 47 0.29 -5.79 -12.24
CA LEU A 47 0.30 -5.96 -10.79
C LEU A 47 1.40 -6.91 -10.29
N GLU A 48 1.62 -8.03 -10.97
CA GLU A 48 2.63 -8.99 -10.55
C GLU A 48 4.04 -8.41 -10.59
N CYS A 49 4.40 -7.68 -11.65
CA CYS A 49 5.71 -7.03 -11.75
C CYS A 49 5.90 -5.98 -10.64
N HIS A 50 4.85 -5.23 -10.29
CA HIS A 50 4.91 -4.27 -9.19
C HIS A 50 5.11 -4.97 -7.84
N LEU A 51 4.42 -6.08 -7.59
CA LEU A 51 4.57 -6.86 -6.37
C LEU A 51 5.96 -7.50 -6.26
N GLU A 52 6.49 -8.06 -7.35
CA GLU A 52 7.85 -8.61 -7.38
C GLU A 52 8.90 -7.55 -7.08
N ARG A 53 8.78 -6.37 -7.70
CA ARG A 53 9.67 -5.23 -7.42
C ARG A 53 9.56 -4.74 -5.99
N LEU A 54 8.36 -4.66 -5.42
CA LEU A 54 8.12 -4.32 -4.03
C LEU A 54 8.86 -5.29 -3.09
N LEU A 55 8.70 -6.59 -3.30
CA LEU A 55 9.37 -7.62 -2.49
C LEU A 55 10.89 -7.57 -2.62
N GLN A 56 11.40 -7.39 -3.84
CA GLN A 56 12.84 -7.26 -4.08
C GLN A 56 13.41 -6.01 -3.41
N SER A 57 12.71 -4.89 -3.52
CA SER A 57 13.12 -3.60 -2.94
C SER A 57 13.08 -3.65 -1.41
N ALA A 58 12.07 -4.27 -0.81
CA ALA A 58 12.01 -4.49 0.64
C ALA A 58 13.22 -5.31 1.12
N ARG A 59 13.57 -6.39 0.41
CA ARG A 59 14.77 -7.20 0.72
C ARG A 59 16.06 -6.41 0.59
N SER A 60 16.21 -5.55 -0.43
CA SER A 60 17.44 -4.78 -0.64
C SER A 60 17.71 -3.74 0.44
N ILE A 61 16.68 -3.33 1.18
CA ILE A 61 16.79 -2.44 2.34
C ILE A 61 16.53 -3.16 3.67
N PHE A 62 16.57 -4.49 3.69
CA PHE A 62 16.42 -5.30 4.91
C PHE A 62 15.11 -5.03 5.69
N ILE A 63 14.00 -4.78 4.99
CA ILE A 63 12.66 -4.73 5.60
C ILE A 63 12.00 -6.09 5.40
N ASP A 64 11.70 -6.75 6.51
CA ASP A 64 10.84 -7.94 6.51
C ASP A 64 9.38 -7.53 6.43
N LEU A 65 8.70 -8.00 5.40
CA LEU A 65 7.30 -7.66 5.18
C LEU A 65 6.41 -8.52 6.06
N PRO A 66 5.50 -7.92 6.86
CA PRO A 66 4.60 -8.67 7.73
C PRO A 66 3.43 -9.33 6.96
N MET A 67 3.40 -9.20 5.64
CA MET A 67 2.36 -9.72 4.76
C MET A 67 2.97 -10.44 3.57
N THR A 68 2.35 -11.54 3.18
CA THR A 68 2.67 -12.27 1.95
C THR A 68 2.28 -11.47 0.71
N LYS A 69 2.89 -11.81 -0.43
CA LYS A 69 2.54 -11.26 -1.75
C LYS A 69 1.02 -11.34 -2.04
N ASN A 70 0.40 -12.45 -1.64
CA ASN A 70 -1.03 -12.70 -1.87
C ASN A 70 -1.91 -11.81 -0.99
N GLU A 71 -1.54 -11.59 0.27
CA GLU A 71 -2.28 -10.69 1.16
C GLU A 71 -2.17 -9.24 0.69
N ILE A 72 -0.99 -8.80 0.26
CA ILE A 72 -0.79 -7.46 -0.33
C ILE A 72 -1.68 -7.30 -1.57
N ARG A 73 -1.70 -8.31 -2.46
CA ARG A 73 -2.58 -8.30 -3.65
C ARG A 73 -4.06 -8.17 -3.26
N SER A 74 -4.49 -8.93 -2.27
CA SER A 74 -5.87 -8.89 -1.77
C SER A 74 -6.22 -7.53 -1.18
N ALA A 75 -5.33 -6.91 -0.41
CA ALA A 75 -5.51 -5.58 0.16
C ALA A 75 -5.63 -4.50 -0.93
N ILE A 76 -4.80 -4.56 -1.98
CA ILE A 76 -4.88 -3.64 -3.13
C ILE A 76 -6.24 -3.77 -3.83
N ASN A 77 -6.65 -4.99 -4.18
CA ASN A 77 -7.91 -5.23 -4.88
C ASN A 77 -9.13 -4.82 -4.03
N ALA A 78 -9.07 -5.08 -2.72
CA ALA A 78 -10.10 -4.63 -1.78
C ALA A 78 -10.16 -3.10 -1.67
N SER A 79 -9.01 -2.42 -1.66
CA SER A 79 -8.93 -0.95 -1.63
C SER A 79 -9.63 -0.33 -2.86
N ILE A 80 -9.37 -0.84 -4.06
CA ILE A 80 -10.02 -0.38 -5.30
C ILE A 80 -11.54 -0.58 -5.21
N ARG A 81 -11.97 -1.76 -4.77
CA ARG A 81 -13.39 -2.12 -4.65
C ARG A 81 -14.13 -1.22 -3.65
N LEU A 82 -13.57 -1.03 -2.45
CA LEU A 82 -14.18 -0.25 -1.38
C LEU A 82 -14.32 1.23 -1.75
N ASN A 83 -13.35 1.78 -2.50
CA ASN A 83 -13.40 3.16 -2.96
C ASN A 83 -14.26 3.37 -4.22
N ARG A 84 -14.68 2.30 -4.91
CA ARG A 84 -15.43 2.37 -6.17
C ARG A 84 -14.74 3.21 -7.25
N LEU A 85 -13.40 3.14 -7.30
CA LEU A 85 -12.56 3.91 -8.23
C LEU A 85 -11.89 2.98 -9.26
N PRO A 86 -12.59 2.62 -10.36
CA PRO A 86 -12.08 1.66 -11.34
C PRO A 86 -10.89 2.17 -12.15
N ASN A 87 -10.73 3.50 -12.29
CA ASN A 87 -9.63 4.14 -13.00
C ASN A 87 -8.91 5.09 -12.05
N SER A 88 -7.88 4.60 -11.37
CA SER A 88 -7.27 5.29 -10.23
C SER A 88 -5.77 5.05 -10.15
N ILE A 89 -5.09 5.90 -9.39
CA ILE A 89 -3.71 5.64 -8.95
C ILE A 89 -3.80 4.96 -7.60
N VAL A 90 -3.16 3.80 -7.45
CA VAL A 90 -3.01 3.10 -6.20
C VAL A 90 -1.57 3.22 -5.75
N ARG A 91 -1.36 3.76 -4.56
CA ARG A 91 -0.06 3.87 -3.93
C ARG A 91 -0.02 2.96 -2.70
N ILE A 92 1.03 2.15 -2.61
CA ILE A 92 1.38 1.43 -1.38
C ILE A 92 2.69 2.03 -0.87
N THR A 93 2.79 2.21 0.44
CA THR A 93 3.98 2.73 1.11
C THR A 93 4.27 1.82 2.29
N ILE A 94 5.54 1.42 2.42
CA ILE A 94 6.03 0.52 3.47
C ILE A 94 7.20 1.23 4.11
N THR A 95 7.15 1.35 5.42
CA THR A 95 8.20 1.97 6.23
C THR A 95 8.79 0.91 7.14
N ARG A 96 9.95 1.21 7.74
CA ARG A 96 10.53 0.30 8.75
C ARG A 96 9.71 0.21 10.04
N GLY A 97 8.80 1.15 10.27
CA GLY A 97 8.04 1.26 11.51
C GLY A 97 8.80 2.05 12.57
N LYS A 98 8.60 1.70 13.84
CA LYS A 98 9.27 2.34 14.99
C LYS A 98 10.59 1.67 15.29
#